data_AF-A0A7W9HES5-F1
#
_entry.id   AF-A0A7W9HES5-F1
#
_cell.length_a   1.000
_cell.length_b   1.000
_cell.length_c   1.000
_cell.angle_alpha   90.00
_cell.angle_beta   90.00
_cell.angle_gamma   90.00
#
_symmetry.space_group_name_H-M   'P 1'
#
loop_
_entity.id
_entity.type
_entity.pdbx_description
1 polymer ?
#
loop_
_entity_poly.entity_id
_entity_poly.type
_entity_poly.pdbx_seq_one_letter_code
_entity_poly.pdbx_strand_id
1 'polypeptide(L)'
;MNTKVTSVLLALGCAASLVACSSNDDKFVVELHEAGFVGIGEPRTESEKKSKKVGKRTVKSSQKVIEVTVHVKGCDLEFEKVSGQSGYWLDELHVNGQEPDWPGYPENLKQQDVVALLAGNQPKPEGFEDCYKPEA
;
A
#
# COMPACT_ATOMS: atom_id res chain seq x y z
N MET A 1 42.42 -46.33 -26.17
CA MET A 1 41.95 -44.93 -26.25
C MET A 1 40.48 -44.90 -25.88
N ASN A 2 40.18 -44.13 -24.83
CA ASN A 2 38.89 -44.04 -24.18
C ASN A 2 37.97 -43.08 -24.93
N THR A 3 36.70 -43.43 -25.08
CA THR A 3 35.64 -42.43 -25.30
C THR A 3 34.38 -42.86 -24.58
N LYS A 4 34.25 -42.39 -23.34
CA LYS A 4 32.99 -42.39 -22.57
C LYS A 4 32.12 -41.27 -23.13
N VAL A 5 30.98 -41.62 -23.70
CA VAL A 5 29.95 -40.64 -24.08
C VAL A 5 28.97 -40.54 -22.91
N THR A 6 29.19 -39.55 -22.06
CA THR A 6 28.34 -39.22 -20.93
C THR A 6 27.08 -38.55 -21.47
N SER A 7 25.94 -39.25 -21.41
CA SER A 7 24.63 -38.63 -21.59
C SER A 7 24.31 -37.77 -20.36
N VAL A 8 24.63 -36.48 -20.44
CA VAL A 8 24.08 -35.48 -19.52
C VAL A 8 22.66 -35.21 -19.98
N LEU A 9 21.70 -35.96 -19.44
CA LEU A 9 20.29 -35.64 -19.62
C LEU A 9 20.00 -34.33 -18.88
N LEU A 10 19.69 -33.34 -19.71
CA LEU A 10 19.20 -32.01 -19.40
C LEU A 10 17.95 -32.10 -18.51
N ALA A 11 18.10 -31.86 -17.21
CA ALA A 11 16.98 -31.57 -16.31
C ALA A 11 16.93 -30.06 -16.02
N LEU A 12 16.90 -29.25 -17.08
CA LEU A 12 16.41 -27.87 -17.01
C LEU A 12 14.94 -27.89 -17.40
N GLY A 13 14.06 -28.01 -16.43
CA GLY A 13 12.63 -28.10 -16.72
C GLY A 13 11.78 -28.19 -15.48
N CYS A 14 12.02 -27.31 -14.51
CA CYS A 14 11.08 -26.94 -13.45
C CYS A 14 11.59 -25.67 -12.75
N ALA A 15 11.84 -24.61 -13.53
CA ALA A 15 11.62 -23.26 -12.99
C ALA A 15 10.10 -23.06 -12.97
N ALA A 16 9.41 -23.81 -12.09
CA ALA A 16 8.13 -23.37 -11.60
C ALA A 16 8.44 -22.05 -10.92
N SER A 17 8.14 -20.97 -11.63
CA SER A 17 8.01 -19.66 -11.03
C SER A 17 7.14 -19.87 -9.79
N LEU A 18 7.79 -19.88 -8.63
CA LEU A 18 7.17 -19.45 -7.40
C LEU A 18 6.84 -17.99 -7.66
N VAL A 19 5.79 -17.74 -8.46
CA VAL A 19 4.96 -16.57 -8.27
C VAL A 19 4.46 -16.82 -6.87
N ALA A 20 5.22 -16.33 -5.90
CA ALA A 20 4.76 -16.22 -4.53
C ALA A 20 3.34 -15.67 -4.68
N CYS A 21 2.35 -16.39 -4.17
CA CYS A 21 1.04 -15.81 -3.94
C CYS A 21 1.26 -14.72 -2.88
N SER A 22 1.89 -13.61 -3.26
CA SER A 22 2.03 -12.44 -2.42
C SER A 22 0.61 -12.00 -2.12
N SER A 23 0.35 -11.85 -0.83
CA SER A 23 -0.94 -11.35 -0.38
C SER A 23 -1.17 -9.97 -1.00
N ASN A 24 -2.43 -9.52 -1.07
CA ASN A 24 -2.68 -8.16 -1.56
C ASN A 24 -1.99 -7.11 -0.67
N ASP A 25 -1.79 -7.44 0.61
CA ASP A 25 -1.07 -6.68 1.61
C ASP A 25 0.42 -6.54 1.22
N ASP A 26 1.10 -7.65 0.91
CA ASP A 26 2.50 -7.64 0.45
C ASP A 26 2.66 -6.85 -0.86
N LYS A 27 1.72 -7.00 -1.79
CA LYS A 27 1.74 -6.25 -3.05
C LYS A 27 1.59 -4.77 -2.81
N PHE A 28 0.75 -4.37 -1.86
CA PHE A 28 0.57 -2.97 -1.54
C PHE A 28 1.84 -2.35 -0.94
N VAL A 29 2.52 -3.06 -0.04
CA VAL A 29 3.83 -2.65 0.50
C VAL A 29 4.86 -2.49 -0.63
N VAL A 30 4.87 -3.40 -1.61
CA VAL A 30 5.74 -3.29 -2.80
C VAL A 30 5.39 -2.07 -3.64
N GLU A 31 4.11 -1.80 -3.91
CA GLU A 31 3.66 -0.62 -4.66
C GLU A 31 4.12 0.70 -3.98
N LEU A 32 4.06 0.76 -2.65
CA LEU A 32 4.53 1.91 -1.88
C LEU A 32 6.07 2.05 -1.96
N HIS A 33 6.81 0.94 -1.91
CA HIS A 33 8.26 0.98 -2.15
C HIS A 33 8.61 1.47 -3.56
N GLU A 34 7.90 1.01 -4.58
CA GLU A 34 8.07 1.46 -5.97
C GLU A 34 7.71 2.94 -6.16
N ALA A 35 6.80 3.47 -5.35
CA ALA A 35 6.45 4.89 -5.30
C ALA A 35 7.48 5.77 -4.55
N GLY A 36 8.55 5.17 -4.01
CA GLY A 36 9.67 5.85 -3.36
C GLY A 36 9.57 5.93 -1.85
N PHE A 37 8.56 5.32 -1.22
CA PHE A 37 8.46 5.31 0.23
C PHE A 37 9.44 4.31 0.85
N VAL A 38 10.04 4.70 1.98
CA VAL A 38 11.07 3.91 2.67
C VAL A 38 10.71 3.56 4.12
N GLY A 39 9.95 4.42 4.80
CA GLY A 39 9.49 4.19 6.18
C GLY A 39 8.12 3.49 6.21
N ILE A 40 8.01 2.30 5.63
CA ILE A 40 6.72 1.60 5.49
C ILE A 40 6.48 0.68 6.68
N GLY A 41 5.31 0.81 7.31
CA GLY A 41 4.85 0.00 8.44
C GLY A 41 4.21 -1.33 8.02
N GLU A 42 3.69 -2.06 9.01
CA GLU A 42 2.97 -3.32 8.77
C GLU A 42 1.57 -3.04 8.20
N PRO A 43 1.15 -3.74 7.12
CA PRO A 43 -0.18 -3.61 6.57
C PRO A 43 -1.24 -4.13 7.55
N ARG A 44 -2.38 -3.43 7.60
CA ARG A 44 -3.60 -3.86 8.29
C ARG A 44 -4.70 -4.07 7.28
N THR A 45 -5.56 -5.04 7.53
CA THR A 45 -6.70 -5.32 6.65
C THR A 45 -8.00 -5.22 7.42
N GLU A 46 -8.84 -4.26 7.02
CA GLU A 46 -10.21 -4.12 7.48
C GLU A 46 -11.20 -4.77 6.51
N SER A 47 -12.35 -5.23 7.02
CA SER A 47 -13.36 -5.92 6.22
C SER A 47 -14.74 -5.32 6.44
N GLU A 48 -15.18 -4.50 5.48
CA GLU A 48 -16.51 -3.90 5.49
C GLU A 48 -17.53 -4.84 4.85
N LYS A 49 -18.61 -5.18 5.58
CA LYS A 49 -19.69 -6.03 5.09
C LYS A 49 -20.87 -5.17 4.64
N LYS A 50 -21.16 -5.17 3.33
CA LYS A 50 -22.34 -4.52 2.76
C LYS A 50 -23.39 -5.57 2.38
N SER A 51 -24.66 -5.21 2.53
CA SER A 51 -25.76 -6.03 2.02
C SER A 51 -26.79 -5.16 1.30
N LYS A 52 -27.23 -5.61 0.13
CA LYS A 52 -28.20 -4.90 -0.70
C LYS A 52 -29.33 -5.83 -1.09
N LYS A 53 -30.58 -5.39 -0.93
CA LYS A 53 -31.74 -6.09 -1.47
C LYS A 53 -31.91 -5.74 -2.96
N VAL A 54 -31.98 -6.75 -3.80
CA VAL A 54 -32.25 -6.65 -5.23
C VAL A 54 -33.45 -7.55 -5.55
N GLY A 55 -34.62 -6.93 -5.72
CA GLY A 55 -35.90 -7.65 -5.81
C GLY A 55 -36.16 -8.49 -4.55
N LYS A 56 -36.43 -9.79 -4.73
CA LYS A 56 -36.63 -10.75 -3.62
C LYS A 56 -35.32 -11.34 -3.07
N ARG A 57 -34.15 -10.95 -3.60
CA ARG A 57 -32.84 -11.51 -3.20
C ARG A 57 -32.06 -10.51 -2.36
N THR A 58 -31.32 -11.02 -1.37
CA THR A 58 -30.32 -10.23 -0.64
C THR A 58 -28.94 -10.60 -1.17
N VAL A 59 -28.21 -9.62 -1.69
CA VAL A 59 -26.82 -9.75 -2.10
C VAL A 59 -25.95 -9.28 -0.95
N LYS A 60 -25.01 -10.12 -0.49
CA LYS A 60 -23.99 -9.75 0.50
C LYS A 60 -22.68 -9.58 -0.24
N SER A 61 -21.98 -8.49 0.02
CA SER A 61 -20.62 -8.24 -0.44
C SER A 61 -19.74 -7.89 0.75
N SER A 62 -18.49 -8.30 0.70
CA SER A 62 -17.46 -7.83 1.63
C SER A 62 -16.40 -7.10 0.83
N GLN A 63 -16.11 -5.87 1.22
CA GLN A 63 -14.97 -5.11 0.71
C GLN A 63 -13.86 -5.24 1.73
N LYS A 64 -12.64 -5.50 1.26
CA LYS A 64 -11.45 -5.47 2.11
C LYS A 64 -10.68 -4.20 1.79
N VAL A 65 -10.40 -3.41 2.81
CA VAL A 65 -9.53 -2.24 2.73
C VAL A 65 -8.22 -2.63 3.40
N ILE A 66 -7.10 -2.29 2.77
CA ILE A 66 -5.76 -2.53 3.27
C ILE A 66 -5.19 -1.15 3.59
N GLU A 67 -4.76 -0.96 4.83
CA GLU A 67 -4.16 0.26 5.35
C GLU A 67 -2.68 0.01 5.61
N VAL A 68 -1.83 0.97 5.27
CA VAL A 68 -0.40 0.94 5.56
C VAL A 68 0.04 2.31 6.03
N THR A 69 0.57 2.37 7.25
CA THR A 69 1.22 3.58 7.76
C THR A 69 2.58 3.77 7.10
N VAL A 70 2.88 4.99 6.65
CA VAL A 70 4.14 5.38 6.02
C VAL A 70 4.71 6.61 6.72
N HIS A 71 5.94 6.51 7.21
CA HIS A 71 6.65 7.60 7.86
C HIS A 71 7.33 8.52 6.83
N VAL A 72 6.90 9.78 6.78
CA VAL A 72 7.43 10.81 5.88
C VAL A 72 7.71 12.09 6.66
N LYS A 73 8.98 12.51 6.67
CA LYS A 73 9.40 13.78 7.28
C LYS A 73 8.91 13.94 8.73
N GLY A 74 9.00 12.88 9.54
CA GLY A 74 8.59 12.90 10.95
C GLY A 74 7.11 12.67 11.20
N CYS A 75 6.28 12.62 10.16
CA CYS A 75 4.85 12.37 10.24
C CYS A 75 4.49 10.96 9.77
N ASP A 76 3.46 10.37 10.38
CA ASP A 76 2.90 9.09 9.99
C ASP A 76 1.66 9.31 9.13
N LEU A 77 1.65 8.75 7.92
CA LEU A 77 0.58 8.88 6.94
C LEU A 77 -0.04 7.52 6.67
N GLU A 78 -1.36 7.41 6.72
CA GLU A 78 -2.06 6.19 6.37
C GLU A 78 -2.42 6.18 4.88
N PHE A 79 -1.93 5.17 4.18
CA PHE A 79 -2.33 4.90 2.82
C PHE A 79 -3.30 3.73 2.79
N GLU A 80 -4.39 3.92 2.06
CA GLU A 80 -5.44 2.92 1.92
C GLU A 80 -5.53 2.37 0.49
N LYS A 81 -5.90 1.10 0.40
CA LYS A 81 -6.14 0.40 -0.86
C LYS A 81 -7.30 -0.58 -0.73
N VAL A 82 -8.23 -0.57 -1.69
CA VAL A 82 -9.20 -1.66 -1.80
C VAL A 82 -8.51 -2.91 -2.35
N SER A 83 -8.58 -4.01 -1.60
CA SER A 83 -8.00 -5.29 -1.97
C SER A 83 -8.48 -5.76 -3.35
N GLY A 84 -7.54 -5.96 -4.27
CA GLY A 84 -7.81 -6.40 -5.64
C GLY A 84 -8.18 -5.29 -6.63
N GLN A 85 -8.17 -4.03 -6.21
CA GLN A 85 -8.28 -2.87 -7.11
C GLN A 85 -6.91 -2.27 -7.41
N SER A 86 -6.80 -1.63 -8.57
CA SER A 86 -5.69 -0.71 -8.86
C SER A 86 -5.91 0.59 -8.10
N GLY A 87 -4.84 1.32 -7.80
CA GLY A 87 -4.94 2.56 -7.04
C GLY A 87 -4.72 2.36 -5.55
N TYR A 88 -4.27 3.42 -4.91
CA TYR A 88 -4.29 3.63 -3.46
C TYR A 88 -4.39 5.14 -3.23
N TRP A 89 -4.81 5.56 -2.04
CA TRP A 89 -4.93 6.98 -1.69
C TRP A 89 -4.26 7.24 -0.34
N LEU A 90 -3.84 8.50 -0.16
CA LEU A 90 -3.50 9.00 1.16
C LEU A 90 -4.83 9.29 1.86
N ASP A 91 -5.13 8.50 2.88
CA ASP A 91 -6.38 8.60 3.63
C ASP A 91 -6.22 9.55 4.81
N GLU A 92 -5.23 9.28 5.67
CA GLU A 92 -5.07 10.02 6.91
C GLU A 92 -3.64 10.53 7.14
N LEU A 93 -3.53 11.69 7.79
CA LEU A 93 -2.32 12.05 8.53
C LEU A 93 -2.56 11.83 10.02
N HIS A 94 -1.76 10.95 10.62
CA HIS A 94 -1.80 10.73 12.06
C HIS A 94 -1.05 11.85 12.76
N VAL A 95 -1.79 12.77 13.38
CA VAL A 95 -1.23 13.80 14.26
C VAL A 95 -1.73 13.57 15.67
N ASN A 96 -0.84 13.19 16.60
CA ASN A 96 -1.19 12.97 18.01
C ASN A 96 -2.38 12.00 18.22
N GLY A 97 -2.59 11.04 17.31
CA GLY A 97 -3.71 10.09 17.36
C GLY A 97 -5.07 10.72 17.03
N GLN A 98 -5.09 11.85 16.33
CA GLN A 98 -6.29 12.45 15.75
C GLN A 98 -6.32 12.21 14.24
N GLU A 99 -7.54 11.96 13.74
CA GLU A 99 -7.89 11.76 12.33
C GLU A 99 -8.52 13.05 11.79
N PRO A 100 -7.72 14.04 11.34
CA PRO A 100 -8.29 15.24 10.78
C PRO A 100 -8.88 14.97 9.39
N ASP A 101 -10.09 15.48 9.14
CA ASP A 101 -10.68 15.49 7.79
C ASP A 101 -9.68 16.10 6.79
N TRP A 102 -9.13 15.26 5.92
CA TRP A 102 -8.11 15.65 4.96
C TRP A 102 -8.69 15.70 3.53
N PRO A 103 -8.42 16.73 2.71
CA PRO A 103 -8.91 16.79 1.33
C PRO A 103 -8.50 15.56 0.51
N GLY A 104 -9.45 15.03 -0.27
CA GLY A 104 -9.20 13.89 -1.16
C GLY A 104 -8.08 14.16 -2.16
N TYR A 105 -7.04 13.33 -2.12
CA TYR A 105 -5.86 13.44 -2.97
C TYR A 105 -5.98 12.64 -4.26
N PRO A 106 -5.16 12.97 -5.28
CA PRO A 106 -4.97 12.08 -6.43
C PRO A 106 -4.55 10.68 -5.98
N GLU A 107 -5.07 9.66 -6.66
CA GLU A 107 -4.63 8.29 -6.43
C GLU A 107 -3.13 8.11 -6.78
N ASN A 108 -2.47 7.19 -6.10
CA ASN A 108 -1.09 6.76 -6.34
C ASN A 108 -0.04 7.87 -6.17
N LEU A 109 -0.15 8.66 -5.10
CA LEU A 109 0.86 9.66 -4.76
C LEU A 109 2.24 9.03 -4.59
N LYS A 110 3.26 9.64 -5.20
CA LYS A 110 4.66 9.28 -4.94
C LYS A 110 5.16 10.01 -3.71
N GLN A 111 6.26 9.51 -3.14
CA GLN A 111 6.92 10.15 -1.99
C GLN A 111 7.17 11.64 -2.21
N GLN A 112 7.67 12.03 -3.39
CA GLN A 112 7.93 13.43 -3.73
C GLN A 112 6.67 14.31 -3.72
N ASP A 113 5.52 13.75 -4.12
CA ASP A 113 4.26 14.48 -4.21
C ASP A 113 3.73 14.74 -2.80
N VAL A 114 3.84 13.74 -1.93
CA VAL A 114 3.54 13.85 -0.49
C VAL A 114 4.46 14.87 0.18
N VAL A 115 5.76 14.83 -0.06
CA VAL A 115 6.70 15.79 0.53
C VAL A 115 6.36 17.22 0.09
N ALA A 116 6.06 17.43 -1.20
CA ALA A 116 5.67 18.74 -1.71
C ALA A 116 4.34 19.22 -1.10
N LEU A 117 3.39 18.30 -0.91
CA LEU A 117 2.11 18.53 -0.27
C LEU A 117 2.28 18.94 1.19
N LEU A 118 3.12 18.23 1.97
CA LEU A 118 3.41 18.55 3.36
C LEU A 118 4.13 19.91 3.48
N ALA A 119 5.06 20.20 2.57
CA ALA A 119 5.80 21.47 2.53
C ALA A 119 4.97 22.66 2.00
N GLY A 120 3.86 22.41 1.32
CA GLY A 120 3.04 23.43 0.68
C GLY A 120 2.16 24.21 1.65
N ASN A 121 1.65 25.36 1.18
CA ASN A 121 0.81 26.28 1.96
C ASN A 121 -0.67 25.86 2.10
N GLN A 122 -0.98 24.58 1.88
CA GLN A 122 -2.33 24.06 2.08
C GLN A 122 -2.66 24.07 3.58
N PRO A 123 -3.94 24.28 3.97
CA PRO A 123 -4.35 24.15 5.37
C PRO A 123 -3.86 22.83 5.96
N LYS A 124 -3.25 22.90 7.14
CA LYS A 124 -2.75 21.76 7.89
C LYS A 124 -3.63 21.52 9.11
N PRO A 125 -3.81 20.27 9.55
CA PRO A 125 -4.48 20.02 10.81
C PRO A 125 -3.68 20.55 11.99
N GLU A 126 -4.37 20.74 13.11
CA GLU A 126 -3.74 21.09 14.37
C GLU A 126 -2.67 20.04 14.75
N GLY A 127 -1.53 20.49 15.28
CA GLY A 127 -0.41 19.63 15.66
C GLY A 127 0.50 19.17 14.51
N PHE A 128 0.22 19.53 13.25
CA PHE A 128 1.06 19.16 12.10
C PHE A 128 2.54 19.53 12.30
N GLU A 129 2.80 20.70 12.89
CA GLU A 129 4.14 21.20 13.17
C GLU A 129 4.88 20.36 14.24
N ASP A 130 4.17 19.57 15.05
CA ASP A 130 4.78 18.69 16.04
C ASP A 130 5.42 17.46 15.39
N CYS A 131 4.86 16.99 14.27
CA CYS A 131 5.40 15.85 13.52
C CYS A 131 6.33 16.28 12.37
N TYR A 132 5.97 17.34 11.63
CA TYR A 132 6.65 17.63 10.37
C TYR A 132 8.03 18.24 10.58
N LYS A 133 9.04 17.50 10.13
CA LYS A 133 10.47 17.83 10.21
C LYS A 133 11.03 17.85 8.79
N PRO A 134 11.14 19.02 8.13
CA PRO A 134 11.59 19.14 6.74
C PRO A 134 12.94 18.47 6.45
N GLU A 135 13.83 18.48 7.45
CA GLU A 135 15.20 17.96 7.36
C GLU A 135 15.34 16.47 7.73
N ALA A 136 14.24 15.80 8.12
CA ALA A 136 14.23 14.38 8.47
C ALA A 136 14.29 13.45 7.26
#